data_AF-A0A961LDV1-F1
#
_entry.id   AF-A0A961LDV1-F1
#
_cell.length_a   1.000
_cell.length_b   1.000
_cell.length_c   1.000
_cell.angle_alpha   90.00
_cell.angle_beta   90.00
_cell.angle_gamma   90.00
#
_symmetry.space_group_name_H-M   'P 1'
#
loop_
_entity.id
_entity.type
_entity.pdbx_description
1 polymer ?
#
loop_
_entity_poly.entity_id
_entity_poly.type
_entity_poly.pdbx_seq_one_letter_code
_entity_poly.pdbx_strand_id
1 'polypeptide(L)' 'VNRGRYLRVESVMEAGVPKTTTSTMKLRSGTTLEAAALELTTSGSDAAVVVDGGGAPIGKVSLRQITSALSSA' A
#
# COMPACT_ATOMS: atom_id res chain seq x y z
N VAL A 1 -17.04 -11.49 -8.75
CA VAL A 1 -16.50 -12.10 -7.52
C VAL A 1 -15.62 -11.06 -6.84
N ASN A 2 -15.86 -10.68 -5.58
CA ASN A 2 -15.04 -9.67 -4.90
C ASN A 2 -13.63 -10.21 -4.60
N ARG A 3 -12.70 -9.99 -5.54
CA ARG A 3 -11.29 -10.40 -5.46
C ARG A 3 -10.42 -9.43 -4.66
N GLY A 4 -10.89 -8.19 -4.44
CA GLY A 4 -10.19 -7.15 -3.67
C GLY A 4 -9.76 -7.59 -2.25
N ARG A 5 -10.62 -8.38 -1.57
CA ARG A 5 -10.34 -9.01 -0.26
C ARG A 5 -9.06 -9.85 -0.21
N TYR A 6 -8.62 -10.44 -1.33
CA TYR A 6 -7.47 -11.34 -1.37
C TYR A 6 -6.22 -10.67 -1.95
N LEU A 7 -6.36 -9.47 -2.51
CA LEU A 7 -5.24 -8.74 -3.06
C LEU A 7 -4.46 -8.06 -1.95
N ARG A 8 -3.14 -8.19 -2.04
CA ARG A 8 -2.19 -7.62 -1.08
C ARG A 8 -1.50 -6.41 -1.67
N VAL A 9 -1.10 -5.50 -0.80
CA VAL A 9 -0.35 -4.29 -1.17
C VAL A 9 0.91 -4.61 -1.97
N GLU A 10 1.63 -5.71 -1.67
CA GLU A 10 2.84 -6.06 -2.42
C GLU A 10 2.59 -6.38 -3.90
N SER A 11 1.36 -6.73 -4.29
CA SER A 11 1.02 -7.08 -5.67
C SER A 11 0.83 -5.87 -6.59
N VAL A 12 0.68 -4.67 -6.02
CA VAL A 12 0.36 -3.44 -6.77
C VAL A 12 1.33 -2.29 -6.49
N MET A 13 2.20 -2.46 -5.49
CA MET A 13 3.19 -1.47 -5.13
C MET A 13 4.25 -1.28 -6.21
N GLU A 14 4.87 -0.11 -6.21
CA GLU A 14 6.15 0.10 -6.90
C GLU A 14 7.27 -0.49 -6.04
N ALA A 15 7.94 -1.52 -6.55
CA ALA A 15 9.02 -2.19 -5.85
C ALA A 15 10.29 -1.33 -5.84
N GLY A 16 11.00 -1.34 -4.72
CA GLY A 16 12.27 -0.63 -4.56
C GLY A 16 12.33 0.20 -3.28
N VAL A 17 13.54 0.49 -2.84
CA VAL A 17 13.77 1.32 -1.65
C VAL A 17 13.34 2.75 -1.97
N PRO A 18 12.28 3.29 -1.33
CA PRO A 18 11.83 4.64 -1.59
C PRO A 18 12.93 5.63 -1.24
N LYS A 19 13.30 6.51 -2.18
CA LYS A 19 14.34 7.53 -1.99
C LYS A 19 13.95 8.68 -1.05
N THR A 20 12.72 8.70 -0.53
CA THR A 20 12.19 9.81 0.27
C THR A 20 11.91 9.40 1.72
N THR A 21 12.73 9.93 2.63
CA THR A 21 12.75 9.70 4.08
C THR A 21 11.87 10.65 4.89
N THR A 22 10.96 11.40 4.27
CA THR A 22 10.13 12.37 4.97
C THR A 22 8.76 11.78 5.30
N SER A 23 8.59 11.37 6.57
CA SER A 23 7.31 11.14 7.27
C SER A 23 6.17 10.58 6.42
N THR A 24 6.44 9.55 5.62
CA THR A 24 5.41 8.90 4.81
C THR A 24 4.84 7.74 5.63
N MET A 25 3.51 7.63 5.65
CA MET A 25 2.79 6.53 6.30
C MET A 25 3.40 5.17 5.93
N LYS A 26 3.48 4.23 6.88
CA LYS A 26 4.04 2.89 6.65
C LYS A 26 2.94 1.84 6.67
N LEU A 27 2.89 1.01 5.64
CA LEU A 27 2.01 -0.15 5.55
C LEU A 27 2.84 -1.43 5.62
N ARG A 28 2.35 -2.44 6.33
CA ARG A 28 3.00 -3.75 6.37
C ARG A 28 2.74 -4.52 5.07
N SER A 29 3.75 -5.25 4.60
CA SER A 29 3.56 -6.29 3.59
C SER A 29 2.53 -7.31 4.09
N GLY A 30 1.67 -7.80 3.22
CA GLY A 30 0.54 -8.68 3.57
C GLY A 30 -0.75 -7.94 3.91
N THR A 31 -0.72 -6.62 4.10
CA THR A 31 -1.95 -5.81 4.26
C THR A 31 -2.80 -5.91 2.99
N THR A 32 -4.11 -6.13 3.17
CA THR A 32 -5.06 -6.18 2.06
C THR A 32 -5.23 -4.80 1.43
N LEU A 33 -5.57 -4.74 0.15
CA LEU A 33 -5.82 -3.47 -0.53
C LEU A 33 -6.92 -2.64 0.15
N GLU A 34 -7.97 -3.28 0.65
CA GLU A 34 -9.07 -2.62 1.36
C GLU A 34 -8.60 -1.99 2.68
N ALA A 35 -7.83 -2.73 3.49
CA ALA A 35 -7.26 -2.22 4.74
C ALA A 35 -6.29 -1.07 4.48
N ALA A 36 -5.45 -1.19 3.44
CA ALA A 36 -4.52 -0.14 3.03
C ALA A 36 -5.25 1.14 2.56
N ALA A 37 -6.34 1.01 1.80
CA ALA A 37 -7.16 2.14 1.36
C ALA A 37 -7.80 2.86 2.55
N LEU A 38 -8.35 2.10 3.50
CA LEU A 38 -8.93 2.64 4.72
C LEU A 38 -7.88 3.42 5.53
N GLU A 39 -6.73 2.80 5.76
CA GLU A 39 -5.63 3.39 6.53
C GLU A 39 -5.10 4.69 5.91
N LEU A 40 -4.90 4.73 4.58
CA LEU A 40 -4.48 5.93 3.86
C LEU A 40 -5.52 7.05 3.95
N THR A 41 -6.80 6.71 3.78
CA THR A 41 -7.92 7.68 3.85
C THR A 41 -8.06 8.25 5.26
N THR A 42 -7.98 7.42 6.30
CA THR A 42 -8.04 7.85 7.71
C THR A 42 -6.84 8.70 8.11
N SER A 43 -5.66 8.42 7.57
CA SER A 43 -4.44 9.18 7.86
C SER A 43 -4.28 10.45 7.02
N GLY A 44 -5.22 10.73 6.10
CA GLY A 44 -5.12 11.85 5.16
C GLY A 44 -3.89 11.80 4.26
N SER A 45 -3.34 10.59 4.04
CA SER A 45 -2.12 10.37 3.27
C SER A 45 -2.44 9.79 1.90
N ASP A 46 -1.92 10.39 0.84
CA ASP A 46 -2.11 9.88 -0.53
C ASP A 46 -1.18 8.71 -0.88
N ALA A 47 -0.13 8.50 -0.10
CA ALA A 47 0.85 7.44 -0.32
C ALA A 47 1.43 6.88 0.97
N ALA A 48 1.81 5.61 0.91
CA ALA A 48 2.49 4.90 1.98
C ALA A 48 3.71 4.13 1.45
N VAL A 49 4.69 3.99 2.34
CA VAL A 49 5.83 3.09 2.16
C VAL A 49 5.42 1.71 2.64
N VAL A 50 5.61 0.71 1.79
CA VAL A 50 5.41 -0.69 2.16
C VAL A 50 6.67 -1.18 2.84
N VAL A 51 6.53 -1.71 4.05
CA VAL A 51 7.62 -2.28 4.83
C VAL A 51 7.40 -3.77 5.05
N ASP A 52 8.48 -4.54 5.12
CA ASP A 52 8.42 -5.96 5.45
C ASP A 52 8.13 -6.22 6.94
N GLY A 53 8.21 -7.48 7.37
CA GLY A 53 8.08 -7.87 8.78
C GLY A 53 9.15 -7.27 9.70
N GLY A 54 10.37 -7.04 9.19
CA GLY A 54 11.47 -6.40 9.89
C GLY A 54 11.37 -4.87 9.95
N GLY A 55 10.42 -4.27 9.23
CA GLY A 55 10.27 -2.81 9.12
C GLY A 55 11.16 -2.18 8.05
N ALA A 56 11.84 -2.98 7.23
CA ALA A 56 12.61 -2.50 6.11
C ALA A 56 11.68 -2.10 4.95
N PRO A 57 11.89 -0.94 4.31
CA PRO A 57 11.06 -0.51 3.20
C PRO A 57 11.34 -1.36 1.95
N ILE A 58 10.28 -1.98 1.41
CA ILE A 58 10.34 -2.86 0.23
C ILE A 58 9.67 -2.24 -1.01
N GLY A 59 8.88 -1.19 -0.82
CA GLY A 59 8.20 -0.51 -1.93
C GLY A 59 7.40 0.70 -1.49
N LYS A 60 6.67 1.29 -2.44
CA LYS A 60 5.74 2.40 -2.20
C LYS A 60 4.42 2.13 -2.92
N VAL A 61 3.32 2.51 -2.29
CA VAL A 61 1.98 2.42 -2.86
C VAL A 61 1.21 3.72 -2.63
N SER A 62 0.39 4.11 -3.60
CA SER A 62 -0.50 5.27 -3.50
C SER A 62 -1.97 4.85 -3.44
N LEU A 63 -2.81 5.72 -2.86
CA LEU A 63 -4.26 5.52 -2.83
C LEU A 63 -4.83 5.33 -4.24
N ARG A 64 -4.31 6.08 -5.22
CA ARG A 64 -4.67 5.92 -6.63
C ARG A 64 -4.37 4.51 -7.18
N GLN A 65 -3.20 3.95 -6.88
CA GLN A 65 -2.84 2.59 -7.32
C GLN A 65 -3.77 1.54 -6.68
N ILE A 66 -4.06 1.69 -5.38
CA ILE A 66 -4.97 0.80 -4.67
C ILE A 66 -6.36 0.84 -5.28
N THR A 67 -6.92 2.03 -5.49
CA THR A 67 -8.25 2.20 -6.12
C THR A 67 -8.28 1.65 -7.55
N SER A 68 -7.21 1.87 -8.34
CA SER A 68 -7.09 1.30 -9.69
C SER A 68 -7.10 -0.22 -9.67
N ALA A 69 -6.40 -0.83 -8.71
CA ALA A 69 -6.35 -2.29 -8.55
C ALA A 69 -7.69 -2.86 -8.08
N LEU A 70 -8.39 -2.17 -7.16
CA LEU A 70 -9.72 -2.58 -6.69
C LEU A 70 -10.78 -2.47 -7.79
N SER A 71 -10.70 -1.45 -8.65
CA SER A 71 -11.63 -1.25 -9.78
C SER A 71 -11.41 -2.25 -10.92
N SER A 72 -10.22 -2.83 -11.05
CA SER A 72 -9.87 -3.79 -12.10
C SER A 72 -10.00 -5.27 -11.68
N ALA A 73 -10.46 -5.54 -10.46
CA ALA A 73 -10.48 -6.87 -9.83
C ALA A 73 -11.82 -7.62 -9.97
#